data_AF-A0A962C2T9-F1
#
_entry.id   AF-A0A962C2T9-F1
#
_cell.length_a   1.000
_cell.length_b   1.000
_cell.length_c   1.000
_cell.angle_alpha   90.00
_cell.angle_beta   90.00
_cell.angle_gamma   90.00
#
_symmetry.space_group_name_H-M   'P 1'
#
loop_
_entity.id
_entity.type
_entity.pdbx_description
1 polymer ?
#
loop_
_entity_poly.entity_id
_entity_poly.type
_entity_poly.pdbx_seq_one_letter_code
_entity_poly.pdbx_strand_id
1 'polypeptide(L)'
;AILALGCAARADAFIAGDPCVSPYVIADGDIASLRAAIACANTDGTDSVVELATNGSYVFTSADTSNSTRALNSIGANGAFTLLGHGATLHRDAASVDSFGILEVSNSAVVEINEVTLSGGLATAFGGGMRIRGAVRASSIRVVDNVSTAAGGGIMLSNNGTLVLTDSTVANNTSDADGAGVRVSGGSSLWMNRSTIQGNTITGFGAGAGIQSDGVARILNSTIIDNVVTESTRRGGGIEVNTGGDVTIVNSTFYDNVSPAPGEQVRRSGGTLDVYNSILGEST
;
A
#
# COMPACT_ATOMS: atom_id res chain seq x y z
N ALA A 1 -40.33 -21.77 -31.28
CA ALA A 1 -39.32 -20.71 -31.30
C ALA A 1 -39.07 -20.24 -29.88
N ILE A 2 -38.08 -20.83 -29.20
CA ILE A 2 -37.43 -20.22 -28.05
C ILE A 2 -35.95 -20.54 -28.28
N LEU A 3 -35.23 -19.58 -28.86
CA LEU A 3 -33.77 -19.66 -28.95
C LEU A 3 -33.22 -19.56 -27.52
N ALA A 4 -32.50 -20.59 -27.10
CA ALA A 4 -31.52 -20.46 -26.03
C ALA A 4 -30.38 -19.58 -26.57
N LEU A 5 -30.37 -18.29 -26.22
CA LEU A 5 -29.18 -17.48 -26.38
C LEU A 5 -28.17 -17.93 -25.32
N GLY A 6 -27.03 -18.42 -25.80
CA GLY A 6 -25.94 -18.95 -25.00
C GLY A 6 -25.36 -17.92 -24.05
N CYS A 7 -25.03 -18.41 -22.85
CA CYS A 7 -24.07 -17.79 -21.97
C CYS A 7 -22.66 -18.07 -22.54
N ALA A 8 -22.25 -17.30 -23.54
CA ALA A 8 -20.91 -17.35 -24.11
C ALA A 8 -20.43 -15.94 -24.41
N ALA A 9 -19.87 -15.30 -23.39
CA ALA A 9 -18.95 -14.18 -23.52
C ALA A 9 -18.14 -14.12 -22.21
N ARG A 10 -17.16 -15.02 -22.05
CA ARG A 10 -16.03 -14.70 -21.19
C ARG A 10 -15.11 -13.82 -22.04
N ALA A 11 -14.96 -12.60 -21.56
CA ALA A 11 -14.23 -11.48 -22.09
C ALA A 11 -12.93 -11.88 -22.81
N ASP A 12 -12.79 -11.42 -24.05
CA ASP A 12 -11.47 -11.24 -24.65
C ASP A 12 -10.68 -10.25 -23.78
N ALA A 13 -9.36 -10.45 -23.68
CA ALA A 13 -8.49 -9.54 -22.93
C ALA A 13 -8.60 -8.12 -23.49
N PHE A 14 -8.66 -7.11 -22.62
CA PHE A 14 -8.53 -5.71 -23.03
C PHE A 14 -7.17 -5.53 -23.69
N ILE A 15 -7.07 -4.82 -24.81
CA ILE A 15 -5.81 -4.56 -25.52
C ILE A 15 -5.66 -3.06 -25.77
N ALA A 16 -4.41 -2.59 -25.79
CA ALA A 16 -4.10 -1.22 -26.18
C ALA A 16 -4.71 -0.86 -27.55
N GLY A 17 -5.63 0.11 -27.56
CA GLY A 17 -6.37 0.55 -28.75
C GLY A 17 -7.86 0.24 -28.72
N ASP A 18 -8.30 -0.60 -27.77
CA ASP A 18 -9.72 -0.77 -27.47
C ASP A 18 -10.36 0.55 -27.02
N PRO A 19 -11.66 0.77 -27.31
CA PRO A 19 -12.37 1.90 -26.77
C PRO A 19 -12.35 1.82 -25.24
N CYS A 20 -12.12 2.96 -24.57
CA CYS A 20 -12.10 3.06 -23.11
C CYS A 20 -13.50 2.81 -22.54
N VAL A 21 -13.85 1.53 -22.37
CA VAL A 21 -15.14 1.08 -21.86
C VAL A 21 -14.90 0.09 -20.73
N SER A 22 -15.32 0.47 -19.53
CA SER A 22 -15.30 -0.35 -18.32
C SER A 22 -16.39 -1.43 -18.37
N PRO A 23 -16.16 -2.67 -17.87
CA PRO A 23 -14.95 -3.13 -17.16
C PRO A 23 -13.81 -3.56 -18.09
N TYR A 24 -12.57 -3.34 -17.63
CA TYR A 24 -11.34 -3.76 -18.30
C TYR A 24 -10.86 -5.11 -17.74
N VAL A 25 -10.97 -6.19 -18.51
CA VAL A 25 -10.51 -7.53 -18.09
C VAL A 25 -9.09 -7.77 -18.59
N ILE A 26 -8.15 -8.00 -17.68
CA ILE A 26 -6.73 -8.12 -17.99
C ILE A 26 -6.30 -9.58 -17.90
N ALA A 27 -5.76 -10.11 -19.00
CA ALA A 27 -5.18 -11.46 -19.01
C ALA A 27 -3.97 -11.57 -18.07
N ASP A 28 -3.68 -12.80 -17.64
CA ASP A 28 -2.52 -13.08 -16.79
C ASP A 28 -1.22 -12.62 -17.46
N GLY A 29 -0.38 -11.90 -16.71
CA GLY A 29 0.90 -11.37 -17.19
C GLY A 29 0.81 -10.22 -18.21
N ASP A 30 -0.39 -9.76 -18.60
CA ASP A 30 -0.55 -8.71 -19.60
C ASP A 30 -0.34 -7.30 -19.01
N ILE A 31 0.93 -6.92 -18.87
CA ILE A 31 1.36 -5.62 -18.36
C ILE A 31 0.90 -4.46 -19.27
N ALA A 32 0.94 -4.67 -20.59
CA ALA A 32 0.62 -3.61 -21.55
C ALA A 32 -0.86 -3.22 -21.44
N SER A 33 -1.73 -4.22 -21.35
CA SER A 33 -3.16 -4.02 -21.20
C SER A 33 -3.55 -3.46 -19.83
N LEU A 34 -2.85 -3.88 -18.76
CA LEU A 34 -3.04 -3.27 -17.44
C LEU A 34 -2.73 -1.76 -17.46
N ARG A 35 -1.58 -1.37 -18.04
CA ARG A 35 -1.22 0.05 -18.18
C ARG A 35 -2.21 0.80 -19.07
N ALA A 36 -2.63 0.20 -20.18
CA ALA A 36 -3.62 0.80 -21.07
C ALA A 36 -4.98 1.02 -20.39
N ALA A 37 -5.43 0.07 -19.58
CA ALA A 37 -6.70 0.15 -18.86
C ALA A 37 -6.70 1.31 -17.86
N ILE A 38 -5.62 1.48 -17.09
CA ILE A 38 -5.52 2.62 -16.16
C ILE A 38 -5.40 3.93 -16.94
N ALA A 39 -4.68 3.95 -18.07
CA ALA A 39 -4.59 5.15 -18.91
C ALA A 39 -5.98 5.56 -19.47
N CYS A 40 -6.78 4.59 -19.89
CA CYS A 40 -8.17 4.79 -20.30
C CYS A 40 -9.03 5.34 -19.16
N ALA A 41 -8.99 4.68 -18.00
CA ALA A 41 -9.72 5.10 -16.79
C ALA A 41 -9.35 6.53 -16.35
N ASN A 42 -8.11 6.95 -16.61
CA ASN A 42 -7.67 8.32 -16.35
C ASN A 42 -8.22 9.36 -17.35
N THR A 43 -8.96 8.98 -18.39
CA THR A 43 -9.39 9.90 -19.45
C THR A 43 -10.89 9.85 -19.74
N ASP A 44 -11.57 8.76 -19.40
CA ASP A 44 -12.99 8.58 -19.74
C ASP A 44 -13.95 9.41 -18.89
N GLY A 45 -13.53 9.86 -17.69
CA GLY A 45 -14.32 10.70 -16.79
C GLY A 45 -15.48 9.95 -16.11
N THR A 46 -15.43 8.62 -16.12
CA THR A 46 -16.46 7.73 -15.59
C THR A 46 -15.90 6.74 -14.57
N ASP A 47 -16.77 6.09 -13.81
CA ASP A 47 -16.34 5.05 -12.90
C ASP A 47 -15.76 3.85 -13.67
N SER A 48 -14.55 3.45 -13.27
CA SER A 48 -13.76 2.44 -13.96
C SER A 48 -13.52 1.22 -13.08
N VAL A 49 -13.64 0.04 -13.68
CA VAL A 49 -13.34 -1.25 -13.05
C VAL A 49 -12.27 -1.95 -13.87
N VAL A 50 -11.15 -2.29 -13.24
CA VAL A 50 -10.09 -3.12 -13.81
C VAL A 50 -10.11 -4.47 -13.08
N GLU A 51 -10.30 -5.54 -13.83
CA GLU A 51 -10.37 -6.92 -13.33
C GLU A 51 -9.11 -7.68 -13.77
N LEU A 52 -8.31 -8.11 -12.79
CA LEU A 52 -7.13 -8.93 -13.03
C LEU A 52 -7.51 -10.41 -13.13
N ALA A 53 -6.71 -11.18 -13.87
CA ALA A 53 -6.87 -12.63 -13.92
C ALA A 53 -6.78 -13.23 -12.52
N THR A 54 -7.64 -14.22 -12.22
CA THR A 54 -7.64 -14.93 -10.94
C THR A 54 -6.26 -15.54 -10.66
N ASN A 55 -5.66 -15.19 -9.51
CA ASN A 55 -4.29 -15.54 -9.13
C ASN A 55 -3.22 -15.18 -10.19
N GLY A 56 -3.48 -14.18 -11.02
CA GLY A 56 -2.55 -13.74 -12.07
C GLY A 56 -1.25 -13.17 -11.50
N SER A 57 -0.19 -13.23 -12.29
CA SER A 57 1.15 -12.74 -11.96
C SER A 57 1.62 -11.72 -12.99
N TYR A 58 1.66 -10.47 -12.57
CA TYR A 58 2.06 -9.31 -13.38
C TYR A 58 3.46 -8.89 -12.96
N VAL A 59 4.46 -9.35 -13.71
CA VAL A 59 5.89 -9.06 -13.43
C VAL A 59 6.36 -7.85 -14.23
N PHE A 60 6.72 -6.79 -13.53
CA PHE A 60 7.21 -5.54 -14.11
C PHE A 60 8.73 -5.53 -14.16
N THR A 61 9.28 -5.35 -15.36
CA THR A 61 10.74 -5.26 -15.59
C THR A 61 11.21 -3.82 -15.83
N SER A 62 10.28 -2.89 -16.03
CA SER A 62 10.54 -1.46 -16.22
C SER A 62 9.42 -0.61 -15.61
N ALA A 63 9.72 0.66 -15.34
CA ALA A 63 8.71 1.63 -14.97
C ALA A 63 7.73 1.91 -16.12
N ASP A 64 6.58 2.50 -15.79
CA ASP A 64 5.65 3.02 -16.78
C ASP A 64 6.24 4.27 -17.48
N THR A 65 5.94 4.45 -18.76
CA THR A 65 6.50 5.57 -19.54
C THR A 65 5.87 6.91 -19.18
N SER A 66 4.65 6.93 -18.65
CA SER A 66 3.97 8.11 -18.14
C SER A 66 4.25 8.37 -16.65
N ASN A 67 4.78 7.37 -15.93
CA ASN A 67 5.30 7.49 -14.58
C ASN A 67 6.58 6.69 -14.39
N SER A 68 7.73 7.31 -14.66
CA SER A 68 9.04 6.67 -14.58
C SER A 68 9.48 6.24 -13.18
N THR A 69 8.69 6.52 -12.14
CA THR A 69 8.97 6.13 -10.75
C THR A 69 8.13 4.95 -10.28
N ARG A 70 7.19 4.47 -11.11
CA ARG A 70 6.23 3.43 -10.76
C ARG A 70 6.10 2.38 -11.86
N ALA A 71 5.74 1.17 -11.48
CA ALA A 71 5.41 0.08 -12.39
C ALA A 71 4.17 0.39 -13.23
N LEU A 72 3.23 1.12 -12.65
CA LEU A 72 1.97 1.57 -13.25
C LEU A 72 1.94 3.08 -13.41
N ASN A 73 1.19 3.56 -14.38
CA ASN A 73 0.78 4.96 -14.43
C ASN A 73 -0.03 5.33 -13.18
N SER A 74 0.05 6.60 -12.76
CA SER A 74 -0.66 7.06 -11.58
C SER A 74 -2.18 6.96 -11.80
N ILE A 75 -2.91 6.40 -10.83
CA ILE A 75 -4.37 6.42 -10.84
C ILE A 75 -4.85 7.85 -10.53
N GLY A 76 -5.61 8.44 -11.45
CA GLY A 76 -6.04 9.83 -11.45
C GLY A 76 -7.46 10.05 -10.91
N ALA A 77 -7.90 11.31 -10.90
CA ALA A 77 -9.18 11.75 -10.34
C ALA A 77 -10.25 11.92 -11.44
N ASN A 78 -10.53 10.88 -12.22
CA ASN A 78 -11.43 10.93 -13.38
C ASN A 78 -12.54 9.88 -13.28
N GLY A 79 -13.29 9.92 -12.16
CA GLY A 79 -14.23 8.87 -11.76
C GLY A 79 -13.68 8.03 -10.59
N ALA A 80 -14.54 7.21 -9.98
CA ALA A 80 -14.08 6.22 -9.02
C ALA A 80 -13.35 5.09 -9.76
N PHE A 81 -12.24 4.60 -9.19
CA PHE A 81 -11.46 3.51 -9.77
C PHE A 81 -11.52 2.28 -8.88
N THR A 82 -11.86 1.12 -9.44
CA THR A 82 -11.87 -0.16 -8.72
C THR A 82 -10.89 -1.13 -9.35
N LEU A 83 -9.96 -1.67 -8.55
CA LEU A 83 -9.08 -2.77 -8.92
C LEU A 83 -9.54 -4.07 -8.25
N LEU A 84 -10.04 -5.00 -9.05
CA LEU A 84 -10.40 -6.35 -8.62
C LEU A 84 -9.22 -7.29 -8.88
N GLY A 85 -8.53 -7.68 -7.81
CA GLY A 85 -7.31 -8.47 -7.90
C GLY A 85 -7.52 -9.96 -8.05
N HIS A 86 -8.56 -10.53 -7.43
CA HIS A 86 -8.82 -11.98 -7.44
C HIS A 86 -7.59 -12.83 -7.04
N GLY A 87 -6.80 -12.35 -6.08
CA GLY A 87 -5.57 -12.99 -5.62
C GLY A 87 -4.33 -12.69 -6.46
N ALA A 88 -4.43 -11.80 -7.46
CA ALA A 88 -3.32 -11.46 -8.34
C ALA A 88 -2.15 -10.77 -7.61
N THR A 89 -0.96 -10.94 -8.19
CA THR A 89 0.28 -10.32 -7.73
C THR A 89 0.80 -9.33 -8.76
N LEU A 90 1.00 -8.09 -8.33
CA LEU A 90 1.72 -7.03 -9.05
C LEU A 90 3.13 -6.95 -8.47
N HIS A 91 4.11 -7.48 -9.21
CA HIS A 91 5.47 -7.71 -8.72
C HIS A 91 6.51 -7.00 -9.57
N ARG A 92 7.38 -6.20 -8.95
CA ARG A 92 8.59 -5.74 -9.62
C ARG A 92 9.63 -6.87 -9.61
N ASP A 93 10.17 -7.20 -10.78
CA ASP A 93 11.24 -8.19 -10.94
C ASP A 93 12.52 -7.77 -10.19
N ALA A 94 13.03 -8.65 -9.33
CA ALA A 94 14.29 -8.44 -8.61
C ALA A 94 15.51 -8.29 -9.55
N ALA A 95 15.45 -8.85 -10.77
CA ALA A 95 16.51 -8.74 -11.77
C ALA A 95 16.46 -7.41 -12.56
N SER A 96 15.40 -6.62 -12.41
CA SER A 96 15.29 -5.35 -13.14
C SER A 96 16.26 -4.32 -12.58
N VAL A 97 16.99 -3.68 -13.49
CA VAL A 97 18.01 -2.66 -13.19
C VAL A 97 17.41 -1.30 -12.82
N ASP A 98 16.16 -1.06 -13.21
CA ASP A 98 15.46 0.19 -12.92
C ASP A 98 14.89 0.15 -11.50
N SER A 99 14.97 1.25 -10.78
CA SER A 99 14.34 1.39 -9.46
C SER A 99 12.99 2.09 -9.60
N PHE A 100 11.91 1.34 -9.41
CA PHE A 100 10.54 1.87 -9.38
C PHE A 100 9.69 1.19 -8.30
N GLY A 101 8.79 1.96 -7.69
CA GLY A 101 7.74 1.41 -6.82
C GLY A 101 6.59 0.80 -7.63
N ILE A 102 5.55 0.26 -7.00
CA ILE A 102 4.48 -0.41 -7.76
C ILE A 102 3.38 0.57 -8.18
N LEU A 103 2.70 1.18 -7.21
CA LEU A 103 1.44 1.92 -7.43
C LEU A 103 1.51 3.35 -6.88
N GLU A 104 0.91 4.30 -7.60
CA GLU A 104 0.63 5.65 -7.08
C GLU A 104 -0.83 6.05 -7.32
N VAL A 105 -1.45 6.60 -6.26
CA VAL A 105 -2.79 7.20 -6.31
C VAL A 105 -2.66 8.72 -6.19
N SER A 106 -3.10 9.44 -7.21
CA SER A 106 -2.96 10.90 -7.32
C SER A 106 -3.89 11.64 -6.37
N ASN A 107 -3.62 12.94 -6.15
CA ASN A 107 -4.51 13.79 -5.35
C ASN A 107 -5.94 13.73 -5.90
N SER A 108 -6.92 13.74 -5.00
CA SER A 108 -8.36 13.70 -5.31
C SER A 108 -8.87 12.43 -6.01
N ALA A 109 -8.01 11.46 -6.33
CA ALA A 109 -8.45 10.16 -6.82
C ALA A 109 -9.16 9.38 -5.70
N VAL A 110 -10.20 8.63 -6.05
CA VAL A 110 -10.93 7.73 -5.14
C VAL A 110 -10.80 6.32 -5.68
N VAL A 111 -10.15 5.45 -4.91
CA VAL A 111 -9.73 4.13 -5.39
C VAL A 111 -10.17 3.04 -4.42
N GLU A 112 -10.76 1.97 -4.95
CA GLU A 112 -10.99 0.72 -4.23
C GLU A 112 -10.05 -0.36 -4.77
N ILE A 113 -9.38 -1.09 -3.88
CA ILE A 113 -8.42 -2.15 -4.24
C ILE A 113 -8.75 -3.39 -3.41
N ASN A 114 -8.98 -4.52 -4.08
CA ASN A 114 -9.37 -5.76 -3.42
C ASN A 114 -8.50 -6.93 -3.86
N GLU A 115 -8.06 -7.76 -2.91
CA GLU A 115 -7.41 -9.05 -3.19
C GLU A 115 -6.18 -8.97 -4.12
N VAL A 116 -5.33 -7.97 -3.93
CA VAL A 116 -4.07 -7.78 -4.68
C VAL A 116 -2.87 -7.92 -3.76
N THR A 117 -1.81 -8.54 -4.25
CA THR A 117 -0.46 -8.46 -3.67
C THR A 117 0.38 -7.44 -4.43
N LEU A 118 0.95 -6.44 -3.74
CA LEU A 118 1.93 -5.50 -4.27
C LEU A 118 3.30 -5.86 -3.70
N SER A 119 4.26 -6.24 -4.54
CA SER A 119 5.56 -6.72 -4.06
C SER A 119 6.79 -6.34 -4.87
N GLY A 120 7.95 -6.38 -4.21
CA GLY A 120 9.26 -6.16 -4.82
C GLY A 120 9.54 -4.72 -5.26
N GLY A 121 8.62 -3.79 -5.00
CA GLY A 121 8.76 -2.39 -5.39
C GLY A 121 10.00 -1.76 -4.77
N LEU A 122 10.76 -0.99 -5.56
CA LEU A 122 11.98 -0.32 -5.13
C LEU A 122 11.88 1.17 -5.47
N ALA A 123 11.39 1.97 -4.53
CA ALA A 123 11.31 3.42 -4.71
C ALA A 123 12.57 4.11 -4.19
N THR A 124 13.23 4.91 -5.04
CA THR A 124 14.32 5.81 -4.63
C THR A 124 13.83 7.06 -3.89
N ALA A 125 12.51 7.24 -3.86
CA ALA A 125 11.80 8.22 -3.06
C ALA A 125 10.80 7.47 -2.16
N PHE A 126 9.58 7.97 -2.00
CA PHE A 126 8.61 7.42 -1.05
C PHE A 126 7.74 6.32 -1.64
N GLY A 127 7.27 5.38 -0.81
CA GLY A 127 6.24 4.40 -1.19
C GLY A 127 6.78 3.33 -2.14
N GLY A 128 7.51 2.34 -1.62
CA GLY A 128 8.02 1.23 -2.42
C GLY A 128 6.88 0.40 -3.02
N GLY A 129 5.92 -0.01 -2.19
CA GLY A 129 4.70 -0.68 -2.68
C GLY A 129 3.69 0.32 -3.22
N MET A 130 3.25 1.25 -2.38
CA MET A 130 2.18 2.19 -2.71
C MET A 130 2.44 3.59 -2.19
N ARG A 131 2.21 4.61 -3.04
CA ARG A 131 2.16 6.01 -2.64
C ARG A 131 0.75 6.56 -2.81
N ILE A 132 0.16 7.05 -1.72
CA ILE A 132 -1.22 7.55 -1.71
C ILE A 132 -1.21 9.05 -1.46
N ARG A 133 -1.83 9.78 -2.38
CA ARG A 133 -2.14 11.20 -2.28
C ARG A 133 -3.64 11.50 -2.39
N GLY A 134 -4.42 10.53 -2.85
CA GLY A 134 -5.88 10.54 -2.88
C GLY A 134 -6.50 9.72 -1.74
N ALA A 135 -7.69 9.16 -1.97
CA ALA A 135 -8.38 8.30 -1.03
C ALA A 135 -8.39 6.85 -1.52
N VAL A 136 -7.94 5.91 -0.68
CA VAL A 136 -7.90 4.48 -0.98
C VAL A 136 -8.70 3.70 0.06
N ARG A 137 -9.59 2.83 -0.41
CA ARG A 137 -10.15 1.73 0.39
C ARG A 137 -9.54 0.42 -0.09
N ALA A 138 -8.74 -0.21 0.75
CA ALA A 138 -8.07 -1.46 0.46
C ALA A 138 -8.62 -2.58 1.35
N SER A 139 -9.01 -3.69 0.73
CA SER A 139 -9.47 -4.88 1.45
C SER A 139 -8.78 -6.15 0.97
N SER A 140 -8.41 -7.03 1.91
CA SER A 140 -7.75 -8.30 1.60
C SER A 140 -6.47 -8.14 0.76
N ILE A 141 -5.74 -7.03 0.92
CA ILE A 141 -4.50 -6.78 0.15
C ILE A 141 -3.26 -7.23 0.93
N ARG A 142 -2.17 -7.44 0.18
CA ARG A 142 -0.84 -7.68 0.73
C ARG A 142 0.14 -6.66 0.15
N VAL A 143 0.84 -5.91 0.99
CA VAL A 143 1.95 -5.03 0.57
C VAL A 143 3.22 -5.58 1.18
N VAL A 144 4.02 -6.30 0.37
CA VAL A 144 5.10 -7.14 0.89
C VAL A 144 6.42 -6.98 0.16
N ASP A 145 7.52 -7.10 0.88
CA ASP A 145 8.88 -7.13 0.31
C ASP A 145 9.19 -5.89 -0.57
N ASN A 146 8.66 -4.72 -0.17
CA ASN A 146 8.92 -3.46 -0.87
C ASN A 146 9.96 -2.63 -0.13
N VAL A 147 10.74 -1.88 -0.88
CA VAL A 147 11.85 -1.05 -0.39
C VAL A 147 11.64 0.39 -0.79
N SER A 148 11.88 1.30 0.16
CA SER A 148 12.01 2.73 -0.09
C SER A 148 13.35 3.21 0.47
N THR A 149 14.18 3.86 -0.35
CA THR A 149 15.38 4.54 0.17
C THR A 149 15.05 5.86 0.90
N ALA A 150 13.76 6.15 1.08
CA ALA A 150 13.23 7.25 1.87
C ALA A 150 12.22 6.68 2.89
N ALA A 151 11.00 7.23 2.95
CA ALA A 151 9.97 6.84 3.91
C ALA A 151 8.82 6.07 3.22
N GLY A 152 8.17 5.16 3.97
CA GLY A 152 7.10 4.33 3.44
C GLY A 152 7.64 3.21 2.55
N GLY A 153 8.35 2.24 3.13
CA GLY A 153 8.84 1.06 2.41
C GLY A 153 7.69 0.33 1.71
N GLY A 154 6.66 -0.01 2.48
CA GLY A 154 5.39 -0.52 1.98
C GLY A 154 4.51 0.60 1.46
N ILE A 155 4.01 1.44 2.37
CA ILE A 155 2.98 2.45 2.07
C ILE A 155 3.40 3.84 2.54
N MET A 156 3.30 4.83 1.64
CA MET A 156 3.41 6.25 1.97
C MET A 156 2.06 6.95 1.81
N LEU A 157 1.53 7.56 2.88
CA LEU A 157 0.43 8.53 2.82
C LEU A 157 1.01 9.95 2.87
N SER A 158 0.66 10.77 1.88
CA SER A 158 1.17 12.14 1.77
C SER A 158 0.15 13.07 1.13
N ASN A 159 0.30 14.39 1.28
CA ASN A 159 -0.57 15.39 0.64
C ASN A 159 -2.06 15.19 0.91
N ASN A 160 -2.43 14.90 2.17
CA ASN A 160 -3.79 14.58 2.60
C ASN A 160 -4.31 13.23 2.08
N GLY A 161 -3.41 12.32 1.73
CA GLY A 161 -3.76 10.96 1.37
C GLY A 161 -4.50 10.25 2.51
N THR A 162 -5.52 9.48 2.16
CA THR A 162 -6.29 8.70 3.14
C THR A 162 -6.30 7.24 2.75
N LEU A 163 -6.12 6.36 3.73
CA LEU A 163 -6.16 4.92 3.53
C LEU A 163 -7.06 4.27 4.57
N VAL A 164 -8.06 3.54 4.10
CA VAL A 164 -8.77 2.54 4.88
C VAL A 164 -8.21 1.18 4.51
N LEU A 165 -7.63 0.48 5.48
CA LEU A 165 -6.99 -0.82 5.32
C LEU A 165 -7.74 -1.86 6.16
N THR A 166 -8.37 -2.83 5.50
CA THR A 166 -9.21 -3.83 6.16
C THR A 166 -8.79 -5.25 5.77
N ASP A 167 -8.72 -6.16 6.74
CA ASP A 167 -8.40 -7.58 6.50
C ASP A 167 -7.11 -7.78 5.66
N SER A 168 -6.10 -6.91 5.86
CA SER A 168 -4.94 -6.80 4.98
C SER A 168 -3.61 -7.01 5.72
N THR A 169 -2.53 -7.20 4.97
CA THR A 169 -1.18 -7.39 5.50
C THR A 169 -0.17 -6.41 4.89
N VAL A 170 0.63 -5.75 5.71
CA VAL A 170 1.80 -4.97 5.29
C VAL A 170 3.04 -5.58 5.95
N ALA A 171 3.86 -6.30 5.18
CA ALA A 171 4.91 -7.12 5.77
C ALA A 171 6.26 -7.08 5.04
N ASN A 172 7.34 -7.29 5.80
CA ASN A 172 8.70 -7.42 5.26
C ASN A 172 9.13 -6.25 4.36
N ASN A 173 8.57 -5.06 4.59
CA ASN A 173 8.97 -3.88 3.84
C ASN A 173 10.13 -3.21 4.55
N THR A 174 11.00 -2.58 3.76
CA THR A 174 12.21 -1.91 4.24
C THR A 174 12.19 -0.44 3.90
N SER A 175 12.62 0.42 4.84
CA SER A 175 12.90 1.82 4.54
C SER A 175 14.19 2.32 5.17
N ASP A 176 14.89 3.22 4.48
CA ASP A 176 16.06 3.90 5.06
C ASP A 176 15.65 5.05 5.99
N ALA A 177 14.43 5.55 5.88
CA ALA A 177 13.84 6.55 6.77
C ALA A 177 12.60 6.01 7.50
N ASP A 178 11.64 6.87 7.79
CA ASP A 178 10.50 6.59 8.67
C ASP A 178 9.44 5.67 8.03
N GLY A 179 8.79 4.84 8.84
CA GLY A 179 7.61 4.07 8.43
C GLY A 179 7.93 3.00 7.39
N ALA A 180 8.70 1.97 7.75
CA ALA A 180 9.03 0.89 6.81
C ALA A 180 7.79 0.16 6.32
N GLY A 181 6.85 -0.16 7.21
CA GLY A 181 5.52 -0.61 6.84
C GLY A 181 4.68 0.53 6.28
N VAL A 182 4.30 1.48 7.14
CA VAL A 182 3.44 2.61 6.77
C VAL A 182 3.97 3.94 7.31
N ARG A 183 4.07 4.93 6.42
CA ARG A 183 4.35 6.33 6.78
C ARG A 183 3.09 7.19 6.61
N VAL A 184 2.62 7.82 7.69
CA VAL A 184 1.47 8.74 7.68
C VAL A 184 1.96 10.18 7.84
N SER A 185 2.03 10.93 6.75
CA SER A 185 2.45 12.34 6.78
C SER A 185 1.39 13.25 7.41
N GLY A 186 1.81 14.45 7.82
CA GLY A 186 0.88 15.50 8.29
C GLY A 186 -0.28 15.73 7.31
N GLY A 187 -1.49 15.90 7.85
CA GLY A 187 -2.74 16.02 7.08
C GLY A 187 -3.26 14.71 6.45
N SER A 188 -2.48 13.63 6.49
CA SER A 188 -2.88 12.32 5.95
C SER A 188 -3.54 11.46 7.04
N SER A 189 -4.28 10.43 6.65
CA SER A 189 -4.96 9.55 7.61
C SER A 189 -4.94 8.07 7.26
N LEU A 190 -4.71 7.24 8.28
CA LEU A 190 -4.80 5.79 8.23
C LEU A 190 -5.95 5.32 9.13
N TRP A 191 -6.86 4.53 8.59
CA TRP A 191 -7.80 3.70 9.34
C TRP A 191 -7.51 2.24 9.06
N MET A 192 -6.99 1.54 10.06
CA MET A 192 -6.61 0.14 9.96
C MET A 192 -7.53 -0.72 10.83
N ASN A 193 -8.11 -1.76 10.25
CA ASN A 193 -9.00 -2.68 10.96
C ASN A 193 -8.72 -4.14 10.57
N ARG A 194 -8.68 -5.05 11.55
CA ARG A 194 -8.45 -6.49 11.34
C ARG A 194 -7.26 -6.78 10.42
N SER A 195 -6.20 -6.01 10.55
CA SER A 195 -5.05 -6.08 9.65
C SER A 195 -3.77 -6.36 10.43
N THR A 196 -2.71 -6.74 9.71
CA THR A 196 -1.41 -7.05 10.29
C THR A 196 -0.31 -6.19 9.67
N ILE A 197 0.54 -5.58 10.50
CA ILE A 197 1.80 -4.96 10.08
C ILE A 197 2.94 -5.73 10.74
N GLN A 198 3.74 -6.45 9.95
CA GLN A 198 4.75 -7.35 10.52
C GLN A 198 6.09 -7.38 9.81
N GLY A 199 7.18 -7.62 10.55
CA GLY A 199 8.48 -7.90 9.95
C GLY A 199 9.06 -6.72 9.15
N ASN A 200 8.52 -5.50 9.31
CA ASN A 200 9.01 -4.34 8.57
C ASN A 200 10.26 -3.79 9.25
N THR A 201 11.24 -3.38 8.45
CA THR A 201 12.58 -3.03 8.93
C THR A 201 12.99 -1.63 8.51
N ILE A 202 13.46 -0.82 9.45
CA ILE A 202 14.16 0.43 9.13
C ILE A 202 15.66 0.19 9.21
N THR A 203 16.34 0.35 8.08
CA THR A 203 17.79 0.15 7.92
C THR A 203 18.62 1.41 8.14
N GLY A 204 18.00 2.58 8.08
CA GLY A 204 18.67 3.85 8.34
C GLY A 204 18.22 4.51 9.64
N PHE A 205 18.30 5.84 9.70
CA PHE A 205 18.04 6.61 10.92
C PHE A 205 16.57 7.01 11.10
N GLY A 206 15.62 6.22 10.57
CA GLY A 206 14.18 6.46 10.67
C GLY A 206 13.50 5.85 11.90
N ALA A 207 12.22 6.18 12.13
CA ALA A 207 11.38 5.70 13.25
C ALA A 207 10.14 4.93 12.79
N GLY A 208 9.57 4.13 13.70
CA GLY A 208 8.27 3.50 13.50
C GLY A 208 8.33 2.47 12.40
N ALA A 209 9.10 1.39 12.59
CA ALA A 209 9.29 0.40 11.53
C ALA A 209 7.96 -0.22 11.08
N GLY A 210 7.02 -0.42 12.00
CA GLY A 210 5.63 -0.73 11.64
C GLY A 210 4.92 0.50 11.05
N ILE A 211 4.66 1.51 11.90
CA ILE A 211 4.01 2.77 11.51
C ILE A 211 4.77 3.95 12.07
N GLN A 212 5.02 4.95 11.24
CA GLN A 212 5.30 6.30 11.72
C GLN A 212 4.13 7.21 11.39
N SER A 213 3.70 8.04 12.35
CA SER A 213 2.64 9.03 12.13
C SER A 213 3.00 10.44 12.58
N ASP A 214 2.92 11.39 11.63
CA ASP A 214 2.70 12.82 11.88
C ASP A 214 1.26 13.25 11.55
N GLY A 215 0.41 12.31 11.12
CA GLY A 215 -1.00 12.53 10.81
C GLY A 215 -1.91 11.71 11.73
N VAL A 216 -3.11 11.38 11.24
CA VAL A 216 -4.08 10.62 12.03
C VAL A 216 -3.94 9.13 11.76
N ALA A 217 -3.77 8.31 12.79
CA ALA A 217 -3.82 6.84 12.64
C ALA A 217 -4.78 6.23 13.65
N ARG A 218 -5.78 5.49 13.16
CA ARG A 218 -6.69 4.72 14.00
C ARG A 218 -6.50 3.24 13.71
N ILE A 219 -6.12 2.49 14.73
CA ILE A 219 -5.73 1.09 14.64
C ILE A 219 -6.69 0.29 15.50
N LEU A 220 -7.50 -0.55 14.87
CA LEU A 220 -8.58 -1.30 15.52
C LEU A 220 -8.43 -2.79 15.24
N ASN A 221 -8.61 -3.63 16.27
CA ASN A 221 -8.67 -5.09 16.13
C ASN A 221 -7.48 -5.65 15.31
N SER A 222 -6.29 -5.07 15.46
CA SER A 222 -5.18 -5.29 14.54
C SER A 222 -3.93 -5.76 15.28
N THR A 223 -2.97 -6.28 14.52
CA THR A 223 -1.72 -6.84 15.04
C THR A 223 -0.52 -6.12 14.44
N ILE A 224 0.40 -5.66 15.29
CA ILE A 224 1.65 -5.01 14.87
C ILE A 224 2.81 -5.73 15.55
N ILE A 225 3.60 -6.50 14.80
CA ILE A 225 4.56 -7.44 15.38
C ILE A 225 5.88 -7.51 14.62
N ASP A 226 6.96 -7.88 15.30
CA ASP A 226 8.26 -8.16 14.66
C ASP A 226 8.81 -7.00 13.81
N ASN A 227 8.41 -5.75 14.08
CA ASN A 227 8.91 -4.59 13.34
C ASN A 227 10.17 -4.05 14.01
N VAL A 228 11.22 -3.81 13.22
CA VAL A 228 12.58 -3.57 13.72
C VAL A 228 13.14 -2.26 13.18
N VAL A 229 13.65 -1.42 14.07
CA VAL A 229 14.58 -0.33 13.70
C VAL A 229 15.99 -0.84 13.99
N THR A 230 16.95 -0.71 13.06
CA THR A 230 18.30 -1.29 13.27
C THR A 230 19.31 -0.28 13.82
N GLU A 231 19.29 0.97 13.35
CA GLU A 231 20.38 1.93 13.59
C GLU A 231 20.07 3.05 14.60
N SER A 232 18.80 3.28 14.95
CA SER A 232 18.42 4.44 15.78
C SER A 232 18.21 4.10 17.24
N THR A 233 18.81 4.90 18.14
CA THR A 233 18.85 4.61 19.58
C THR A 233 17.71 5.18 20.42
N ARG A 234 16.68 5.82 19.83
CA ARG A 234 15.54 6.45 20.55
C ARG A 234 14.27 6.57 19.69
N ARG A 235 13.70 5.46 19.26
CA ARG A 235 12.57 5.43 18.31
C ARG A 235 11.63 4.27 18.61
N GLY A 236 10.36 4.42 18.28
CA GLY A 236 9.40 3.33 18.38
C GLY A 236 9.68 2.23 17.35
N GLY A 237 9.86 0.97 17.79
CA GLY A 237 10.02 -0.18 16.90
C GLY A 237 8.76 -0.47 16.10
N GLY A 238 7.61 -0.51 16.79
CA GLY A 238 6.31 -0.74 16.19
C GLY A 238 5.69 0.54 15.69
N ILE A 239 5.47 1.51 16.58
CA ILE A 239 4.87 2.81 16.26
C ILE A 239 5.69 3.97 16.77
N GLU A 240 5.85 4.99 15.93
CA GLU A 240 6.30 6.32 16.31
C GLU A 240 5.22 7.38 16.10
N VAL A 241 4.96 8.21 17.12
CA VAL A 241 4.06 9.36 17.06
C VAL A 241 4.82 10.66 17.32
N ASN A 242 4.83 11.55 16.32
CA ASN A 242 5.52 12.84 16.36
C ASN A 242 4.56 14.02 16.66
N THR A 243 5.08 15.25 16.72
CA THR A 243 4.36 16.48 17.14
C THR A 243 3.04 16.79 16.42
N GLY A 244 2.81 16.26 15.20
CA GLY A 244 1.54 16.39 14.47
C GLY A 244 0.63 15.16 14.53
N GLY A 245 1.11 14.05 15.09
CA GLY A 245 0.42 12.77 15.06
C GLY A 245 -0.75 12.69 16.05
N ASP A 246 -1.84 12.05 15.63
CA ASP A 246 -2.96 11.68 16.49
C ASP A 246 -3.25 10.19 16.29
N VAL A 247 -2.84 9.38 17.27
CA VAL A 247 -2.91 7.92 17.17
C VAL A 247 -3.83 7.35 18.22
N THR A 248 -4.82 6.58 17.77
CA THR A 248 -5.71 5.81 18.63
C THR A 248 -5.56 4.32 18.35
N ILE A 249 -5.35 3.53 19.40
CA ILE A 249 -5.19 2.07 19.34
C ILE A 249 -6.31 1.43 20.16
N VAL A 250 -7.07 0.53 19.56
CA VAL A 250 -8.22 -0.13 20.19
C VAL A 250 -8.19 -1.63 19.90
N ASN A 251 -8.38 -2.46 20.93
CA ASN A 251 -8.49 -3.93 20.79
C ASN A 251 -7.36 -4.56 19.96
N SER A 252 -6.14 -4.05 20.07
CA SER A 252 -5.03 -4.43 19.20
C SER A 252 -3.87 -5.06 19.98
N THR A 253 -2.99 -5.76 19.27
CA THR A 253 -1.85 -6.47 19.85
C THR A 253 -0.54 -5.99 19.25
N PHE A 254 0.41 -5.69 20.13
CA PHE A 254 1.77 -5.28 19.82
C PHE A 254 2.75 -6.22 20.50
N TYR A 255 3.64 -6.84 19.75
CA TYR A 255 4.55 -7.85 20.26
C TYR A 255 5.86 -7.89 19.46
N ASP A 256 7.00 -8.10 20.13
CA ASP A 256 8.33 -8.23 19.51
C ASP A 256 8.69 -7.11 18.51
N ASN A 257 8.16 -5.90 18.72
CA ASN A 257 8.62 -4.74 17.99
C ASN A 257 9.85 -4.14 18.67
N VAL A 258 10.95 -4.03 17.93
CA VAL A 258 12.28 -3.74 18.48
C VAL A 258 12.82 -2.41 17.98
N SER A 259 13.41 -1.64 18.89
CA SER A 259 14.38 -0.61 18.56
C SER A 259 15.62 -0.77 19.46
N PRO A 260 16.78 -0.24 19.07
CA PRO A 260 18.02 -0.31 19.85
C PRO A 260 17.93 0.34 21.24
N ALA A 261 16.90 1.16 21.50
CA ALA A 261 16.56 1.59 22.85
C ALA A 261 15.62 0.55 23.51
N PRO A 262 15.96 0.03 24.69
CA PRO A 262 15.10 -0.93 25.40
C PRO A 262 13.67 -0.40 25.61
N GLY A 263 12.67 -1.21 25.26
CA GLY A 263 11.28 -1.04 25.72
C GLY A 263 10.36 -0.11 24.92
N GLU A 264 10.72 0.34 23.71
CA GLU A 264 9.88 1.27 22.93
C GLU A 264 9.15 0.60 21.75
N GLN A 265 8.19 -0.31 22.01
CA GLN A 265 7.29 -0.80 20.93
C GLN A 265 6.45 0.32 20.32
N VAL A 266 5.95 1.21 21.17
CA VAL A 266 5.12 2.35 20.81
C VAL A 266 5.69 3.58 21.51
N ARG A 267 6.17 4.54 20.74
CA ARG A 267 6.79 5.76 21.26
C ARG A 267 6.00 6.99 20.83
N ARG A 268 5.78 7.88 21.79
CA ARG A 268 5.20 9.20 21.57
C ARG A 268 6.26 10.27 21.85
N SER A 269 6.82 10.87 20.81
CA SER A 269 7.72 12.02 20.92
C SER A 269 7.00 13.36 20.82
N GLY A 270 5.77 13.36 20.30
CA GLY A 270 4.85 14.49 20.22
C GLY A 270 3.41 14.04 19.94
N GLY A 271 2.48 14.97 19.67
CA GLY A 271 1.10 14.61 19.29
C GLY A 271 0.25 13.97 20.41
N THR A 272 -0.68 13.10 20.04
CA THR A 272 -1.57 12.34 20.94
C THR A 272 -1.46 10.83 20.69
N LEU A 273 -1.48 10.05 21.76
CA LEU A 273 -1.49 8.59 21.72
C LEU A 273 -2.47 8.07 22.78
N ASP A 274 -3.58 7.52 22.31
CA ASP A 274 -4.60 6.91 23.17
C ASP A 274 -4.67 5.40 22.90
N VAL A 275 -4.58 4.59 23.96
CA VAL A 275 -4.56 3.13 23.87
C VAL A 275 -5.65 2.54 24.76
N TYR A 276 -6.54 1.75 24.16
CA TYR A 276 -7.69 1.15 24.83
C TYR A 276 -7.73 -0.36 24.56
N ASN A 277 -7.97 -1.15 25.61
CA ASN A 277 -8.21 -2.60 25.52
C ASN A 277 -7.19 -3.35 24.64
N SER A 278 -5.92 -2.91 24.67
CA SER A 278 -4.88 -3.41 23.77
C SER A 278 -3.74 -4.03 24.56
N ILE A 279 -3.06 -4.98 23.95
CA ILE A 279 -1.92 -5.69 24.52
C ILE A 279 -0.66 -5.05 23.95
N LEU A 280 0.17 -4.47 24.81
CA LEU A 280 1.53 -4.08 24.49
C LEU A 280 2.45 -5.06 25.23
N GLY A 281 2.94 -6.08 24.53
CA GLY A 281 3.81 -7.12 25.08
C GLY A 281 5.20 -6.59 25.48
N GLU A 282 6.10 -7.47 25.91
CA GLU A 282 7.49 -7.07 26.17
C GLU A 282 8.24 -6.82 24.85
N SER A 283 9.19 -5.88 24.88
CA SER A 283 10.22 -5.72 23.84
C SER A 283 11.51 -6.24 24.45
N THR A 284 12.12 -7.24 23.84
CA THR A 284 13.44 -7.76 24.27
C THR A 284 14.57 -6.90 23.75
#